data_AF-A0AA41MJW5-F1
#
_entry.id   AF-A0AA41MJW5-F1
#
_cell.length_a   1.000
_cell.length_b   1.000
_cell.length_c   1.000
_cell.angle_alpha   90.00
_cell.angle_beta   90.00
_cell.angle_gamma   90.00
#
_symmetry.space_group_name_H-M   'P 1'
#
loop_
_entity.id
_entity.type
_entity.pdbx_description
1 polymer ?
#
loop_
_entity_poly.entity_id
_entity_poly.type
_entity_poly.pdbx_seq_one_letter_code
_entity_poly.pdbx_strand_id
1 'polypeptide(L)'
;MYSYVSEELPQLINANFPVELQRMSIFGHSVGGHGALICALKNPGKHKSVSAFAPICNPVLCPWGKKAFRGYLGTDQNRWKAYDATHLVESYPDSQLDILTDQGKDDQFLLDGKLLPDNFISASEEKKIPVVFRLQEGCDHSYYFIATSIADYISHAEYLNA
;
A
#
# COMPACT_ATOMS: atom_id res chain seq x y z
N MET A 1 -9.66 -11.89 -2.80
CA MET A 1 -8.40 -11.38 -3.38
C MET A 1 -7.28 -11.26 -2.35
N TYR A 2 -7.50 -10.67 -1.16
CA TYR A 2 -6.48 -10.60 -0.10
C TYR A 2 -5.81 -11.95 0.22
N SER A 3 -6.59 -13.01 0.51
CA SER A 3 -6.03 -14.35 0.83
C SER A 3 -5.22 -14.96 -0.32
N TYR A 4 -5.59 -14.66 -1.56
CA TYR A 4 -4.84 -15.13 -2.73
C TYR A 4 -3.44 -14.49 -2.77
N VAL A 5 -3.37 -13.16 -2.65
CA VAL A 5 -2.11 -12.41 -2.72
C VAL A 5 -1.23 -12.63 -1.49
N SER A 6 -1.83 -12.79 -0.30
CA SER A 6 -1.08 -12.95 0.94
C SER A 6 -0.70 -14.41 1.23
N GLU A 7 -1.50 -15.40 0.85
CA GLU A 7 -1.26 -16.80 1.25
C GLU A 7 -1.04 -17.73 0.05
N GLU A 8 -2.03 -17.88 -0.83
CA GLU A 8 -2.01 -18.90 -1.89
C GLU A 8 -0.90 -18.66 -2.92
N LEU A 9 -0.79 -17.43 -3.44
CA LEU A 9 0.18 -17.09 -4.46
C LEU A 9 1.63 -17.18 -3.92
N PRO A 10 2.00 -16.62 -2.75
CA PRO A 10 3.34 -16.79 -2.21
C PRO A 10 3.72 -18.26 -1.97
N GLN A 11 2.77 -19.09 -1.50
CA GLN A 11 3.01 -20.53 -1.34
C GLN A 11 3.27 -21.21 -2.69
N LEU A 12 2.48 -20.89 -3.71
CA LEU A 12 2.65 -21.44 -5.06
C LEU A 12 3.99 -21.01 -5.67
N ILE A 13 4.37 -19.74 -5.53
CA ILE A 13 5.65 -19.24 -6.04
C ILE A 13 6.82 -19.96 -5.37
N ASN A 14 6.80 -20.09 -4.04
CA ASN A 14 7.85 -20.78 -3.31
C ASN A 14 7.96 -22.28 -3.67
N ALA A 15 6.85 -22.93 -4.01
CA ALA A 15 6.86 -24.32 -4.41
C ALA A 15 7.44 -24.55 -5.83
N ASN A 16 7.46 -23.52 -6.69
CA ASN A 16 7.74 -23.69 -8.12
C ASN A 16 8.93 -22.86 -8.64
N PHE A 17 9.41 -21.88 -7.88
CA PHE A 17 10.50 -20.99 -8.28
C PHE A 17 11.57 -20.90 -7.19
N PRO A 18 12.84 -20.62 -7.56
CA PRO A 18 13.94 -20.46 -6.61
C PRO A 18 13.86 -19.10 -5.89
N VAL A 19 12.87 -18.93 -5.02
CA VAL A 19 12.65 -17.71 -4.21
C VAL A 19 12.87 -17.99 -2.72
N GLU A 20 13.14 -16.94 -1.96
CA GLU A 20 13.27 -17.04 -0.50
C GLU A 20 12.09 -16.40 0.22
N LEU A 21 11.22 -17.22 0.82
CA LEU A 21 10.02 -16.75 1.54
C LEU A 21 10.30 -15.74 2.67
N GLN A 22 11.49 -15.82 3.29
CA GLN A 22 11.85 -14.94 4.40
C GLN A 22 12.34 -13.56 3.94
N ARG A 23 12.53 -13.38 2.63
CA ARG A 23 12.98 -12.13 2.00
C ARG A 23 11.97 -11.73 0.92
N MET A 24 10.83 -11.22 1.39
CA MET A 24 9.76 -10.73 0.55
C MET A 24 9.43 -9.26 0.87
N SER A 25 9.17 -8.47 -0.16
CA SER A 25 8.62 -7.11 -0.06
C SER A 25 7.43 -7.00 -1.00
N ILE A 26 6.59 -5.99 -0.82
CA ILE A 26 5.40 -5.79 -1.65
C ILE A 26 5.26 -4.33 -2.05
N PHE A 27 4.87 -4.09 -3.30
CA PHE A 27 4.54 -2.75 -3.77
C PHE A 27 3.39 -2.79 -4.76
N GLY A 28 2.81 -1.62 -5.06
CA GLY A 28 1.78 -1.54 -6.06
C GLY A 28 1.39 -0.12 -6.43
N HIS A 29 0.50 0.00 -7.43
CA HIS A 29 0.01 1.27 -7.94
C HIS A 29 -1.50 1.41 -7.69
N SER A 30 -1.97 2.57 -7.21
CA SER A 30 -3.40 2.88 -7.08
C SER A 30 -4.16 1.88 -6.19
N VAL A 31 -5.13 1.15 -6.73
CA VAL A 31 -5.79 0.01 -6.05
C VAL A 31 -4.77 -1.07 -5.64
N GLY A 32 -3.73 -1.30 -6.45
CA GLY A 32 -2.62 -2.18 -6.09
C GLY A 32 -1.74 -1.61 -4.99
N GLY A 33 -1.56 -0.28 -4.93
CA GLY A 33 -0.84 0.40 -3.86
C GLY A 33 -1.59 0.30 -2.53
N HIS A 34 -2.91 0.47 -2.57
CA HIS A 34 -3.80 0.12 -1.46
C HIS A 34 -3.59 -1.34 -1.01
N GLY A 35 -3.62 -2.28 -1.96
CA GLY A 35 -3.38 -3.70 -1.71
C GLY A 35 -2.04 -3.98 -1.02
N ALA A 36 -0.96 -3.37 -1.49
CA ALA A 36 0.38 -3.51 -0.92
C ALA A 36 0.42 -3.04 0.54
N LEU A 37 -0.09 -1.84 0.82
CA LEU A 37 -0.14 -1.28 2.18
C LEU A 37 -0.92 -2.18 3.12
N ILE A 38 -2.15 -2.61 2.75
CA ILE A 38 -2.94 -3.48 3.64
C ILE A 38 -2.33 -4.88 3.80
N CYS A 39 -1.64 -5.40 2.79
CA CYS A 39 -0.95 -6.69 2.90
C CYS A 39 0.22 -6.62 3.88
N ALA A 40 0.98 -5.52 3.87
CA ALA A 40 2.05 -5.30 4.84
C ALA A 40 1.49 -5.07 6.25
N LEU A 41 0.56 -4.14 6.42
CA LEU A 41 0.02 -3.75 7.73
C LEU A 41 -0.75 -4.88 8.43
N LYS A 42 -1.42 -5.76 7.68
CA LYS A 42 -2.13 -6.92 8.26
C LYS A 42 -1.23 -8.11 8.54
N ASN A 43 0.01 -8.10 8.06
CA ASN A 43 0.97 -9.19 8.26
C ASN A 43 2.32 -8.65 8.77
N PRO A 44 2.37 -8.14 10.02
CA PRO A 44 3.62 -7.64 10.61
C PRO A 44 4.73 -8.70 10.53
N GLY A 45 5.91 -8.29 10.08
CA GLY A 45 7.09 -9.16 9.92
C GLY A 45 7.12 -10.03 8.65
N LYS A 46 6.03 -10.11 7.87
CA LYS A 46 5.99 -10.89 6.62
C LYS A 46 6.72 -10.21 5.46
N HIS A 47 6.67 -8.88 5.41
CA HIS A 47 7.32 -8.09 4.36
C HIS A 47 8.45 -7.26 4.96
N LYS A 48 9.61 -7.22 4.29
CA LYS A 48 10.79 -6.44 4.72
C LYS A 48 10.60 -4.95 4.46
N SER A 49 9.94 -4.61 3.37
CA SER A 49 9.55 -3.25 3.03
C SER A 49 8.23 -3.24 2.27
N VAL A 50 7.56 -2.09 2.28
CA VAL A 50 6.36 -1.85 1.48
C VAL A 50 6.45 -0.50 0.79
N SER A 51 6.04 -0.45 -0.47
CA SER A 51 5.98 0.83 -1.18
C SER A 51 4.74 0.96 -2.07
N ALA A 52 4.36 2.19 -2.42
CA ALA A 52 3.18 2.41 -3.23
C ALA A 52 3.25 3.67 -4.11
N PHE A 53 2.84 3.52 -5.37
CA PHE A 53 2.58 4.64 -6.27
C PHE A 53 1.11 5.05 -6.19
N ALA A 54 0.85 6.32 -5.92
CA ALA A 54 -0.47 6.95 -5.88
C ALA A 54 -1.55 6.07 -5.19
N PRO A 55 -1.31 5.56 -3.97
CA PRO A 55 -2.19 4.58 -3.32
C PRO A 55 -3.57 5.15 -2.97
N ILE A 56 -4.58 4.28 -2.97
CA ILE A 56 -5.84 4.55 -2.27
C ILE A 56 -5.63 4.28 -0.77
N CYS A 57 -5.27 5.32 -0.03
CA CYS A 57 -4.89 5.22 1.38
C CYS A 57 -6.08 5.05 2.32
N ASN A 58 -7.18 5.75 2.06
CA ASN A 58 -8.35 5.78 2.96
C ASN A 58 -9.67 5.45 2.24
N PRO A 59 -9.80 4.22 1.68
CA PRO A 59 -10.94 3.80 0.89
C PRO A 59 -12.31 3.87 1.60
N VAL A 60 -12.36 3.87 2.95
CA VAL A 60 -13.63 4.07 3.66
C VAL A 60 -14.24 5.45 3.42
N LEU A 61 -13.42 6.45 3.09
CA LEU A 61 -13.86 7.82 2.85
C LEU A 61 -14.03 8.14 1.36
N CYS A 62 -13.27 7.49 0.48
CA CYS A 62 -13.28 7.82 -0.95
C CYS A 62 -14.43 7.14 -1.73
N PRO A 63 -14.96 7.75 -2.80
CA PRO A 63 -16.09 7.19 -3.55
C PRO A 63 -15.84 5.80 -4.15
N TRP A 64 -14.62 5.50 -4.61
CA TRP A 64 -14.27 4.19 -5.15
C TRP A 64 -14.31 3.11 -4.08
N GLY A 65 -13.66 3.35 -2.94
CA GLY A 65 -13.65 2.41 -1.82
C GLY A 65 -15.05 2.20 -1.23
N LYS A 66 -15.84 3.27 -1.03
CA LYS A 66 -17.25 3.18 -0.60
C LYS A 66 -18.09 2.28 -1.52
N LYS A 67 -17.96 2.45 -2.86
CA LYS A 67 -18.68 1.62 -3.83
C LYS A 67 -18.22 0.15 -3.76
N ALA A 68 -16.91 -0.08 -3.76
CA ALA A 68 -16.34 -1.43 -3.75
C ALA A 68 -16.64 -2.18 -2.45
N PHE A 69 -16.42 -1.56 -1.30
CA PHE A 69 -16.66 -2.19 0.00
C PHE A 69 -18.14 -2.45 0.26
N ARG A 70 -19.04 -1.56 -0.17
CA ARG A 70 -20.47 -1.87 -0.11
C ARG A 70 -20.82 -3.12 -0.90
N GLY A 71 -20.22 -3.30 -2.08
CA GLY A 71 -20.42 -4.48 -2.92
C GLY A 71 -19.84 -5.77 -2.33
N TYR A 72 -18.61 -5.74 -1.82
CA TYR A 72 -17.90 -6.93 -1.36
C TYR A 72 -18.08 -7.27 0.12
N LEU A 73 -18.22 -6.26 0.98
CA LEU A 73 -18.23 -6.38 2.44
C LEU A 73 -19.59 -6.05 3.07
N GLY A 74 -20.54 -5.55 2.28
CA GLY A 74 -21.86 -5.14 2.73
C GLY A 74 -21.88 -3.73 3.34
N THR A 75 -22.96 -3.39 4.05
CA THR A 75 -23.22 -2.03 4.55
C THR A 75 -22.57 -1.71 5.90
N ASP A 76 -22.05 -2.71 6.61
CA ASP A 76 -21.36 -2.49 7.88
C ASP A 76 -19.96 -1.92 7.65
N GLN A 77 -19.81 -0.63 7.88
CA GLN A 77 -18.55 0.10 7.68
C GLN A 77 -17.45 -0.31 8.67
N ASN A 78 -17.79 -0.94 9.81
CA ASN A 78 -16.77 -1.44 10.72
C ASN A 78 -15.92 -2.53 10.05
N ARG A 79 -16.53 -3.34 9.18
CA ARG A 79 -15.81 -4.36 8.40
C ARG A 79 -14.87 -3.76 7.37
N TRP A 80 -15.14 -2.55 6.90
CA TRP A 80 -14.33 -1.89 5.88
C TRP A 80 -12.99 -1.43 6.43
N LYS A 81 -12.96 -1.02 7.70
CA LYS A 81 -11.73 -0.58 8.40
C LYS A 81 -10.65 -1.67 8.41
N ALA A 82 -11.04 -2.95 8.41
CA ALA A 82 -10.11 -4.07 8.32
C ALA A 82 -9.37 -4.18 6.96
N TYR A 83 -9.77 -3.37 5.98
CA TYR A 83 -9.18 -3.26 4.64
C TYR A 83 -8.93 -1.79 4.28
N ASP A 84 -8.55 -0.94 5.25
CA ASP A 84 -8.28 0.48 5.02
C ASP A 84 -6.89 0.80 5.61
N ALA A 85 -5.96 1.31 4.80
CA ALA A 85 -4.57 1.44 5.23
C ALA A 85 -4.42 2.47 6.36
N THR A 86 -5.18 3.57 6.31
CA THR A 86 -5.22 4.58 7.38
C THR A 86 -5.70 3.97 8.71
N HIS A 87 -6.78 3.18 8.71
CA HIS A 87 -7.25 2.54 9.95
C HIS A 87 -6.32 1.41 10.43
N LEU A 88 -5.68 0.68 9.50
CA LEU A 88 -4.78 -0.41 9.85
C LEU A 88 -3.49 0.11 10.49
N VAL A 89 -2.95 1.24 10.02
CA VAL A 89 -1.71 1.82 10.59
C VAL A 89 -1.91 2.30 12.04
N GLU A 90 -3.09 2.85 12.37
CA GLU A 90 -3.49 3.21 13.75
C GLU A 90 -3.38 2.05 14.75
N SER A 91 -3.63 0.82 14.29
CA SER A 91 -3.62 -0.39 15.12
C SER A 91 -2.42 -1.30 14.87
N TYR A 92 -1.47 -0.87 14.04
CA TYR A 92 -0.26 -1.63 13.77
C TYR A 92 0.57 -1.79 15.06
N PRO A 93 1.09 -3.00 15.36
CA PRO A 93 1.93 -3.21 16.53
C PRO A 93 3.26 -2.45 16.40
N ASP A 94 3.97 -2.31 17.52
CA ASP A 94 5.31 -1.71 17.56
C ASP A 94 6.33 -2.65 16.89
N SER A 95 6.29 -2.68 15.56
CA SER A 95 7.17 -3.44 14.68
C SER A 95 7.79 -2.48 13.66
N GLN A 96 9.02 -2.77 13.25
CA GLN A 96 9.62 -2.03 12.15
C GLN A 96 8.84 -2.30 10.85
N LEU A 97 8.52 -1.23 10.13
CA LEU A 97 7.97 -1.26 8.78
C LEU A 97 8.38 0.04 8.10
N ASP A 98 9.22 -0.07 7.08
CA ASP A 98 9.65 1.09 6.29
C ASP A 98 8.71 1.21 5.08
N ILE A 99 8.12 2.40 4.92
CA ILE A 99 7.13 2.69 3.89
C ILE A 99 7.64 3.79 2.96
N LEU A 100 7.64 3.54 1.64
CA LEU A 100 7.87 4.55 0.61
C LEU A 100 6.59 4.77 -0.20
N THR A 101 6.19 6.03 -0.39
CA THR A 101 5.06 6.35 -1.27
C THR A 101 5.34 7.58 -2.11
N ASP A 102 5.08 7.47 -3.41
CA ASP A 102 5.10 8.58 -4.35
C ASP A 102 3.69 8.90 -4.82
N GLN A 103 3.42 10.19 -4.95
CA GLN A 103 2.16 10.70 -5.47
C GLN A 103 2.46 11.73 -6.56
N GLY A 104 1.89 11.55 -7.74
CA GLY A 104 1.88 12.60 -8.75
C GLY A 104 1.02 13.77 -8.27
N LYS A 105 1.54 15.00 -8.33
CA LYS A 105 0.79 16.19 -7.88
C LYS A 105 -0.34 16.55 -8.85
N ASP A 106 -0.14 16.25 -10.14
CA ASP A 106 -1.11 16.53 -11.21
C ASP A 106 -2.01 15.30 -11.49
N ASP A 107 -2.03 14.34 -10.55
CA ASP A 107 -2.88 13.18 -10.59
C ASP A 107 -4.36 13.57 -10.41
N GLN A 108 -5.16 13.37 -11.47
CA GLN A 108 -6.60 13.68 -11.43
C GLN A 108 -7.33 12.95 -10.28
N PHE A 109 -6.91 11.74 -9.90
CA PHE A 109 -7.57 10.99 -8.83
C PHE A 109 -7.17 11.48 -7.43
N LEU A 110 -6.01 12.11 -7.29
CA LEU A 110 -5.67 12.88 -6.10
C LEU A 110 -6.63 14.07 -5.96
N LEU A 111 -6.76 14.86 -7.02
CA LEU A 111 -7.63 16.05 -7.08
C LEU A 111 -9.11 15.69 -6.85
N ASP A 112 -9.55 14.52 -7.33
CA ASP A 112 -10.91 14.00 -7.16
C ASP A 112 -11.16 13.36 -5.78
N GLY A 113 -10.19 13.42 -4.85
CA GLY A 113 -10.28 12.89 -3.50
C GLY A 113 -10.41 11.36 -3.45
N LYS A 114 -9.79 10.63 -4.38
CA LYS A 114 -9.81 9.16 -4.41
C LYS A 114 -8.67 8.52 -3.61
N LEU A 115 -7.53 9.21 -3.54
CA LEU A 115 -6.29 8.64 -3.03
C LEU A 115 -6.08 8.92 -1.54
N LEU A 116 -6.30 10.18 -1.13
CA LEU A 116 -6.27 10.63 0.27
C LEU A 116 -4.95 10.27 1.01
N PRO A 117 -3.76 10.55 0.45
CA PRO A 117 -2.49 10.17 1.06
C PRO A 117 -2.25 10.85 2.42
N ASP A 118 -2.65 12.11 2.57
CA ASP A 118 -2.45 12.90 3.79
C ASP A 118 -3.04 12.22 5.04
N ASN A 119 -4.23 11.60 4.91
CA ASN A 119 -4.86 10.87 6.01
C ASN A 119 -3.97 9.72 6.52
N PHE A 120 -3.34 8.99 5.60
CA PHE A 120 -2.44 7.89 5.97
C PHE A 120 -1.12 8.38 6.55
N ILE A 121 -0.58 9.49 6.02
CA ILE A 121 0.64 10.11 6.56
C ILE A 121 0.40 10.55 8.00
N SER A 122 -0.67 11.31 8.26
CA SER A 122 -1.00 11.75 9.62
C SER A 122 -1.19 10.59 10.60
N ALA A 123 -1.93 9.54 10.20
CA ALA A 123 -2.11 8.36 11.04
C ALA A 123 -0.79 7.60 11.30
N SER A 124 0.12 7.58 10.32
CA SER A 124 1.44 6.96 10.47
C SER A 124 2.34 7.78 11.39
N GLU A 125 2.32 9.11 11.30
CA GLU A 125 3.07 10.01 12.18
C GLU A 125 2.64 9.87 13.65
N GLU A 126 1.34 9.80 13.92
CA GLU A 126 0.80 9.56 15.27
C GLU A 126 1.29 8.23 15.87
N LYS A 127 1.42 7.21 15.02
CA LYS A 127 1.93 5.88 15.37
C LYS A 127 3.45 5.76 15.28
N LYS A 128 4.14 6.82 14.90
CA LYS A 128 5.60 6.86 14.70
C LYS A 128 6.09 5.78 13.73
N ILE A 129 5.28 5.45 12.73
CA ILE A 129 5.65 4.53 11.66
C ILE A 129 6.35 5.34 10.57
N PRO A 130 7.61 5.02 10.20
CA PRO A 130 8.34 5.77 9.19
C PRO A 130 7.68 5.69 7.81
N VAL A 131 7.29 6.85 7.28
CA VAL A 131 6.78 6.97 5.91
C VAL A 131 7.60 8.02 5.17
N VAL A 132 8.25 7.61 4.09
CA VAL A 132 8.84 8.52 3.12
C VAL A 132 7.78 8.84 2.08
N PHE A 133 7.17 10.02 2.19
CA PHE A 133 6.22 10.53 1.21
C PHE A 133 6.88 11.54 0.27
N ARG A 134 6.70 11.32 -1.03
CA ARG A 134 7.25 12.18 -2.09
C ARG A 134 6.12 12.64 -3.01
N LEU A 135 5.91 13.95 -3.07
CA LEU A 135 4.96 14.57 -3.99
C LEU A 135 5.71 15.02 -5.25
N GLN A 136 5.39 14.41 -6.39
CA GLN A 136 6.14 14.58 -7.64
C GLN A 136 5.42 15.58 -8.56
N GLU A 137 6.04 16.73 -8.78
CA GLU A 137 5.54 17.79 -9.67
C GLU A 137 5.50 17.32 -11.12
N GLY A 138 4.48 17.70 -11.89
CA GLY A 138 4.35 17.33 -13.31
C GLY A 138 3.99 15.87 -13.57
N CYS A 139 3.84 15.06 -12.52
CA CYS A 139 3.51 13.64 -12.62
C CYS A 139 2.00 13.40 -12.43
N ASP A 140 1.46 12.52 -13.27
CA ASP A 140 0.06 12.10 -13.27
C ASP A 140 -0.13 10.68 -12.69
N HIS A 141 -1.27 10.03 -12.95
CA HIS A 141 -1.56 8.65 -12.51
C HIS A 141 -1.08 7.56 -13.48
N SER A 142 -0.34 7.93 -14.52
CA SER A 142 -0.02 7.02 -15.61
C SER A 142 1.22 6.17 -15.31
N TYR A 143 1.48 5.20 -16.18
CA TYR A 143 2.74 4.46 -16.14
C TYR A 143 3.97 5.31 -16.52
N TYR A 144 3.81 6.50 -17.10
CA TYR A 144 4.95 7.42 -17.31
C TYR A 144 5.50 7.92 -15.98
N PHE A 145 4.61 8.28 -15.05
CA PHE A 145 4.99 8.59 -13.67
C PHE A 145 5.69 7.39 -13.01
N ILE A 146 5.07 6.20 -13.04
CA ILE A 146 5.64 4.99 -12.43
C ILE A 146 7.03 4.69 -12.99
N ALA A 147 7.18 4.71 -14.31
CA ALA A 147 8.45 4.42 -14.98
C ALA A 147 9.57 5.40 -14.61
N THR A 148 9.22 6.65 -14.28
CA THR A 148 10.18 7.69 -13.87
C THR A 148 10.84 7.37 -12.52
N SER A 149 10.15 6.68 -11.62
CA SER A 149 10.61 6.47 -10.24
C SER A 149 10.73 4.99 -9.84
N ILE A 150 10.47 4.04 -10.75
CA ILE A 150 10.49 2.60 -10.44
C ILE A 150 11.85 2.11 -9.96
N ALA A 151 12.95 2.72 -10.41
CA ALA A 151 14.30 2.35 -9.98
C ALA A 151 14.47 2.53 -8.46
N ASP A 152 13.94 3.62 -7.89
CA ASP A 152 13.99 3.87 -6.45
C ASP A 152 13.19 2.83 -5.66
N TYR A 153 12.12 2.27 -6.24
CA TYR A 153 11.29 1.24 -5.59
C TYR A 153 12.00 -0.11 -5.57
N ILE A 154 12.73 -0.42 -6.64
CA ILE A 154 13.58 -1.60 -6.70
C ILE A 154 14.72 -1.46 -5.67
N SER A 155 15.37 -0.29 -5.59
CA SER A 155 16.36 -0.02 -4.53
C SER A 155 15.76 0.03 -3.13
N HIS A 156 14.52 0.46 -2.96
CA HIS A 156 13.83 0.37 -1.67
C HIS A 156 13.53 -1.09 -1.26
N ALA A 157 13.62 -2.04 -2.19
CA ALA A 157 13.63 -3.47 -1.86
C ALA A 157 15.03 -3.99 -1.48
N GLU A 158 16.07 -3.15 -1.33
CA GLU A 158 17.40 -3.57 -0.87
C GLU A 158 17.40 -4.14 0.56
N TYR A 159 16.36 -3.90 1.37
CA TYR A 159 16.14 -4.63 2.63
C TYR A 159 16.03 -6.15 2.44
N LEU A 160 15.81 -6.62 1.21
CA LEU A 160 15.87 -8.03 0.84
C LEU A 160 17.29 -8.57 0.79
N ASN A 161 18.33 -7.73 0.80
CA ASN A 161 19.74 -8.14 0.76
C ASN A 161 20.42 -8.08 2.14
N ALA A 162 19.71 -7.59 3.17
CA ALA A 162 20.20 -7.47 4.55
C ALA A 162 20.06 -8.76 5.35
#